data_AF-A0A820FE34-F1
#
_entry.id   AF-A0A820FE34-F1
#
_cell.length_a   1.000
_cell.length_b   1.000
_cell.length_c   1.000
_cell.angle_alpha   90.00
_cell.angle_beta   90.00
_cell.angle_gamma   90.00
#
_symmetry.space_group_name_H-M   'P 1'
#
loop_
_entity.id
_entity.type
_entity.pdbx_description
1 polymer ?
#
loop_
_entity_poly.entity_id
_entity_poly.type
_entity_poly.pdbx_seq_one_letter_code
_entity_poly.pdbx_strand_id
1 'polypeptide(L)'
;CNENRLKTLALGDIDNTINSDEEIDEVYKDIRTKYNIGTDSCIQPYKTIEALAFSHLFPDGQGSYDEEREIDQKWKEYCKARLFSSDSRFAANSSYIFYLQYLEDLKQVYSGINIAFRKKLPMNAKQSLDEVQMKFLMNKDMIYRHLQCVRGSPQDWHQRLKDLFEMTRQL
;
A
#
# COMPACT_ATOMS: atom_id res chain seq x y z
N CYS A 1 59.00 -16.25 10.65
CA CYS A 1 58.54 -15.83 9.31
C CYS A 1 57.12 -15.31 9.43
N ASN A 2 56.95 -14.05 9.04
CA ASN A 2 55.72 -13.29 9.07
C ASN A 2 54.94 -13.57 7.78
N GLU A 3 53.66 -13.90 7.87
CA GLU A 3 52.67 -13.57 6.83
C GLU A 3 51.26 -13.81 7.39
N ASN A 4 50.32 -12.93 7.02
CA ASN A 4 48.88 -12.96 7.31
C ASN A 4 48.40 -12.21 8.56
N ARG A 5 48.89 -10.97 8.67
CA ARG A 5 48.10 -9.83 9.12
C ARG A 5 47.05 -9.53 8.02
N LEU A 6 45.79 -9.96 8.21
CA LEU A 6 44.53 -9.44 7.64
C LEU A 6 43.43 -10.53 7.68
N LYS A 7 42.70 -10.62 8.79
CA LYS A 7 41.31 -11.12 8.78
C LYS A 7 40.46 -10.11 9.53
N THR A 8 39.74 -9.34 8.74
CA THR A 8 38.77 -8.32 9.11
C THR A 8 37.54 -8.96 9.79
N LEU A 9 37.15 -8.32 10.88
CA LEU A 9 35.85 -8.29 11.57
C LEU A 9 34.65 -8.80 10.74
N ALA A 10 33.93 -9.80 11.23
CA ALA A 10 32.53 -10.04 10.87
C ALA A 10 31.80 -10.73 12.04
N LEU A 11 30.83 -9.99 12.59
CA LEU A 11 29.70 -10.41 13.43
C LEU A 11 29.98 -11.43 14.53
N GLY A 12 30.33 -10.90 15.71
CA GLY A 12 30.16 -11.62 16.96
C GLY A 12 28.70 -11.99 17.18
N ASP A 13 28.49 -13.27 17.45
CA ASP A 13 27.72 -13.82 18.56
C ASP A 13 26.66 -12.88 19.16
N ILE A 14 25.40 -13.09 18.77
CA ILE A 14 24.24 -12.65 19.56
C ILE A 14 23.54 -13.92 20.03
N ASP A 15 23.65 -14.14 21.34
CA ASP A 15 23.03 -15.22 22.09
C ASP A 15 21.50 -15.25 21.91
N ASN A 16 20.98 -16.45 21.66
CA ASN A 16 19.56 -16.78 21.79
C ASN A 16 19.18 -16.79 23.28
N THR A 17 18.74 -15.64 23.78
CA THR A 17 18.02 -15.56 25.06
C THR A 17 16.52 -15.51 24.75
N ILE A 18 15.85 -16.62 25.05
CA ILE A 18 14.39 -16.76 25.08
C ILE A 18 13.84 -15.66 25.99
N ASN A 19 13.10 -14.70 25.43
CA ASN A 19 12.21 -13.81 26.17
C ASN A 19 10.78 -14.13 25.75
N SER A 20 9.95 -14.34 26.76
CA SER A 20 8.57 -14.81 26.74
C SER A 20 7.72 -14.30 25.56
N ASP A 21 7.05 -15.24 24.88
CA ASP A 21 6.12 -14.99 23.79
C ASP A 21 5.00 -13.96 24.13
N GLU A 22 4.73 -13.72 25.41
CA GLU A 22 3.76 -12.71 25.89
C GLU A 22 4.23 -11.25 25.71
N GLU A 23 5.53 -10.96 25.84
CA GLU A 23 6.08 -9.60 25.67
C GLU A 23 6.12 -9.19 24.19
N ILE A 24 6.39 -10.16 23.32
CA ILE A 24 6.44 -9.97 21.87
C ILE A 24 5.05 -9.59 21.34
N ASP A 25 4.00 -10.26 21.82
CA ASP A 25 2.62 -9.98 21.44
C ASP A 25 2.13 -8.60 21.92
N GLU A 26 2.56 -8.14 23.11
CA GLU A 26 2.25 -6.80 23.60
C GLU A 26 2.93 -5.69 22.78
N VAL A 27 4.21 -5.88 22.43
CA VAL A 27 4.95 -4.94 21.57
C VAL A 27 4.33 -4.87 20.17
N TYR A 28 3.94 -6.02 19.59
CA TYR A 28 3.26 -6.03 18.30
C TYR A 28 1.85 -5.43 18.37
N LYS A 29 1.15 -5.56 19.50
CA LYS A 29 -0.15 -4.93 19.74
C LYS A 29 -0.01 -3.41 19.91
N ASP A 30 1.00 -2.93 20.62
CA ASP A 30 1.32 -1.50 20.74
C ASP A 30 1.71 -0.91 19.39
N ILE A 31 2.59 -1.55 18.63
CA ILE A 31 2.96 -1.12 17.26
C ILE A 31 1.72 -1.10 16.35
N ARG A 32 0.86 -2.12 16.40
CA ARG A 32 -0.37 -2.18 15.60
C ARG A 32 -1.36 -1.07 15.94
N THR A 33 -1.42 -0.67 17.22
CA THR A 33 -2.29 0.41 17.71
C THR A 33 -1.68 1.79 17.42
N LYS A 34 -0.37 1.94 17.63
CA LYS A 34 0.43 3.15 17.41
C LYS A 34 0.51 3.57 15.95
N TYR A 35 0.60 2.60 15.05
CA TYR A 35 0.66 2.82 13.60
C TYR A 35 -0.62 2.41 12.87
N ASN A 36 -1.68 2.05 13.62
CA ASN A 36 -2.99 1.67 13.11
C ASN A 36 -2.86 0.68 11.93
N ILE A 37 -2.17 -0.45 12.11
CA ILE A 37 -1.85 -1.39 11.00
C ILE A 37 -2.99 -2.42 10.80
N GLY A 38 -4.02 -2.38 11.63
CA GLY A 38 -5.18 -3.27 11.54
C GLY A 38 -6.37 -2.62 10.85
N THR A 39 -6.80 -3.22 9.74
CA THR A 39 -8.07 -3.01 9.03
C THR A 39 -8.23 -1.62 8.40
N ASP A 40 -8.12 -1.60 7.07
CA ASP A 40 -8.48 -0.51 6.15
C ASP A 40 -7.60 0.76 6.16
N SER A 41 -6.79 0.94 7.21
CA SER A 41 -5.99 2.13 7.53
C SER A 41 -4.60 2.20 6.90
N CYS A 42 -4.10 1.14 6.26
CA CYS A 42 -2.75 1.12 5.68
C CYS A 42 -2.55 2.11 4.50
N ILE A 43 -3.62 2.78 4.07
CA ILE A 43 -3.56 3.80 3.02
C ILE A 43 -3.35 5.20 3.62
N GLN A 44 -3.79 5.47 4.86
CA GLN A 44 -3.61 6.74 5.59
C GLN A 44 -3.62 6.46 7.12
N PRO A 45 -2.46 6.29 7.79
CA PRO A 45 -2.42 5.92 9.22
C PRO A 45 -2.91 7.01 10.19
N TYR A 46 -3.06 8.26 9.73
CA TYR A 46 -3.54 9.38 10.54
C TYR A 46 -4.74 10.03 9.89
N LYS A 47 -5.75 10.36 10.71
CA LYS A 47 -6.84 11.24 10.34
C LYS A 47 -6.21 12.59 9.92
N THR A 48 -6.51 13.06 8.72
CA THR A 48 -6.08 14.38 8.19
C THR A 48 -4.62 14.50 7.68
N ILE A 49 -3.96 13.41 7.27
CA ILE A 49 -2.60 13.47 6.65
C ILE A 49 -2.56 14.43 5.47
N GLU A 50 -3.60 14.44 4.65
CA GLU A 50 -3.69 15.28 3.46
C GLU A 50 -3.54 16.77 3.79
N ALA A 51 -4.24 17.25 4.84
CA ALA A 51 -4.15 18.65 5.25
C ALA A 51 -2.79 18.98 5.88
N LEU A 52 -2.18 18.02 6.58
CA LEU A 52 -0.82 18.17 7.14
C LEU A 52 0.25 18.23 6.04
N ALA A 53 0.14 17.37 5.03
CA ALA A 53 1.09 17.31 3.91
C ALA A 53 0.99 18.53 2.98
N PHE A 54 -0.21 19.10 2.84
CA PHE A 54 -0.49 20.23 1.96
C PHE A 54 -1.11 21.42 2.71
N SER A 55 -0.46 21.86 3.79
CA SER A 55 -0.98 22.95 4.64
C SER A 55 -1.28 24.25 3.87
N HIS A 56 -0.56 24.53 2.78
CA HIS A 56 -0.83 25.69 1.91
C HIS A 56 -2.12 25.57 1.08
N LEU A 57 -2.62 24.36 0.85
CA LEU A 57 -3.92 24.10 0.22
C LEU A 57 -5.06 24.04 1.25
N PHE A 58 -4.72 23.76 2.51
CA PHE A 58 -5.65 23.59 3.62
C PHE A 58 -5.32 24.57 4.76
N PRO A 59 -5.53 25.89 4.57
CA PRO A 59 -5.17 26.90 5.57
C PRO A 59 -5.91 26.71 6.90
N ASP A 60 -7.16 26.26 6.84
CA ASP A 60 -7.98 25.97 8.02
C ASP A 60 -7.76 24.56 8.58
N GLY A 61 -6.95 23.73 7.90
CA GLY A 61 -6.75 22.32 8.25
C GLY A 61 -8.01 21.45 8.09
N GLN A 62 -9.04 21.97 7.41
CA GLN A 62 -10.34 21.32 7.22
C GLN A 62 -10.60 20.98 5.74
N GLY A 63 -11.47 20.01 5.49
CA GLY A 63 -11.91 19.51 4.21
C GLY A 63 -11.24 18.21 3.73
N SER A 64 -10.32 17.61 4.49
CA SER A 64 -9.63 16.37 4.11
C SER A 64 -10.60 15.20 3.93
N TYR A 65 -10.27 14.24 3.06
CA TYR A 65 -11.12 13.07 2.78
C TYR A 65 -11.57 12.32 4.05
N ASP A 66 -10.67 12.15 5.02
CA ASP A 66 -10.90 11.34 6.23
C ASP A 66 -11.65 12.08 7.37
N GLU A 67 -12.18 13.27 7.09
CA GLU A 67 -12.99 14.02 8.05
C GLU A 67 -14.40 13.45 8.17
N GLU A 68 -14.98 13.57 9.38
CA GLU A 68 -16.36 13.18 9.63
C GLU A 68 -17.30 14.16 8.94
N ARG A 69 -18.13 13.65 8.03
CA ARG A 69 -19.14 14.41 7.29
C ARG A 69 -20.51 13.81 7.56
N GLU A 70 -21.55 14.62 7.44
CA GLU A 70 -22.94 14.14 7.54
C GLU A 70 -23.30 13.15 6.43
N ILE A 71 -22.67 13.30 5.25
CA ILE A 71 -22.88 12.46 4.08
C ILE A 71 -21.55 11.83 3.70
N ASP A 72 -21.49 10.50 3.70
CA ASP A 72 -20.36 9.74 3.21
C ASP A 72 -20.14 10.00 1.71
N GLN A 73 -18.98 10.55 1.37
CA GLN A 73 -18.59 10.77 -0.02
C GLN A 73 -17.72 9.62 -0.49
N LYS A 74 -18.01 9.09 -1.68
CA LYS A 74 -17.11 8.11 -2.30
C LYS A 74 -15.80 8.79 -2.67
N TRP A 75 -14.68 8.09 -2.52
CA TRP A 75 -13.36 8.60 -2.92
C TRP A 75 -13.32 9.22 -4.33
N LYS A 76 -14.00 8.61 -5.30
CA LYS A 76 -14.08 9.17 -6.67
C LYS A 76 -14.83 10.50 -6.73
N GLU A 77 -15.86 10.68 -5.91
CA GLU A 77 -16.61 11.94 -5.82
C GLU A 77 -15.75 13.02 -5.15
N TYR A 78 -15.00 12.65 -4.11
CA TYR A 78 -14.00 13.52 -3.49
C TYR A 78 -12.94 13.99 -4.50
N CYS A 79 -12.31 13.08 -5.24
CA CYS A 79 -11.33 13.44 -6.26
C CYS A 79 -11.93 14.32 -7.36
N LYS A 80 -13.17 14.05 -7.78
CA LYS A 80 -13.88 14.89 -8.76
C LYS A 80 -14.11 16.30 -8.21
N ALA A 81 -14.58 16.44 -6.98
CA ALA A 81 -14.76 17.74 -6.36
C ALA A 81 -13.43 18.51 -6.26
N ARG A 82 -12.33 17.83 -5.95
CA ARG A 82 -11.00 18.46 -5.87
C ARG A 82 -10.43 18.86 -7.24
N LEU A 83 -10.67 18.08 -8.29
CA LEU A 83 -10.13 18.35 -9.62
C LEU A 83 -11.00 19.28 -10.47
N PHE A 84 -12.32 19.27 -10.26
CA PHE A 84 -13.30 19.98 -11.10
C PHE A 84 -14.13 21.02 -10.33
N SER A 85 -13.74 21.37 -9.10
CA SER A 85 -14.36 22.51 -8.42
C SER A 85 -14.04 23.82 -9.15
N SER A 86 -14.87 24.84 -8.89
CA SER A 86 -14.59 26.20 -9.34
C SER A 86 -13.26 26.74 -8.80
N ASP A 87 -12.76 26.16 -7.72
CA ASP A 87 -11.50 26.51 -7.11
C ASP A 87 -10.36 25.70 -7.73
N SER A 88 -9.54 26.36 -8.55
CA SER A 88 -8.44 25.72 -9.26
C SER A 88 -7.19 25.49 -8.41
N ARG A 89 -7.15 25.88 -7.12
CA ARG A 89 -5.95 25.73 -6.26
C ARG A 89 -5.46 24.29 -6.18
N PHE A 90 -6.39 23.35 -6.04
CA PHE A 90 -6.09 21.91 -5.97
C PHE A 90 -5.71 21.34 -7.34
N ALA A 91 -6.41 21.74 -8.40
CA ALA A 91 -6.14 21.30 -9.77
C ALA A 91 -4.86 21.89 -10.37
N ALA A 92 -4.39 23.04 -9.88
CA ALA A 92 -3.14 23.65 -10.34
C ALA A 92 -1.89 22.99 -9.71
N ASN A 93 -2.03 22.31 -8.58
CA ASN A 93 -0.92 21.70 -7.86
C ASN A 93 -0.65 20.27 -8.35
N SER A 94 0.41 20.09 -9.14
CA SER A 94 0.79 18.78 -9.66
C SER A 94 1.16 17.77 -8.57
N SER A 95 1.84 18.19 -7.51
CA SER A 95 2.18 17.32 -6.38
C SER A 95 0.93 16.77 -5.69
N TYR A 96 -0.12 17.59 -5.57
CA TYR A 96 -1.39 17.17 -5.01
C TYR A 96 -2.13 16.18 -5.94
N ILE A 97 -2.11 16.41 -7.25
CA ILE A 97 -2.68 15.48 -8.23
C ILE A 97 -1.99 14.12 -8.15
N PHE A 98 -0.66 14.08 -8.10
CA PHE A 98 0.09 12.84 -7.99
C PHE A 98 -0.15 12.11 -6.66
N TYR A 99 -0.34 12.85 -5.58
CA TYR A 99 -0.76 12.28 -4.30
C TYR A 99 -2.14 11.60 -4.42
N LEU A 100 -3.14 12.26 -5.00
CA LEU A 100 -4.46 11.65 -5.22
C LEU A 100 -4.39 10.40 -6.12
N GLN A 101 -3.58 10.46 -7.17
CA GLN A 101 -3.34 9.33 -8.07
C GLN A 101 -2.72 8.15 -7.32
N TYR A 102 -1.68 8.39 -6.52
CA TYR A 102 -1.01 7.36 -5.72
C TYR A 102 -1.98 6.66 -4.76
N LEU A 103 -2.83 7.41 -4.07
CA LEU A 103 -3.81 6.83 -3.15
C LEU A 103 -4.87 5.97 -3.86
N GLU A 104 -5.31 6.38 -5.05
CA GLU A 104 -6.22 5.57 -5.85
C GLU A 104 -5.55 4.27 -6.31
N ASP A 105 -4.29 4.34 -6.76
CA ASP A 105 -3.53 3.17 -7.18
C ASP A 105 -3.36 2.17 -6.02
N LEU A 106 -3.05 2.66 -4.81
CA LEU A 106 -3.00 1.82 -3.61
C LEU A 106 -4.34 1.15 -3.30
N LYS A 107 -5.44 1.91 -3.34
CA LYS A 107 -6.80 1.39 -3.11
C LYS A 107 -7.15 0.28 -4.11
N GLN A 108 -6.81 0.47 -5.38
CA GLN A 108 -7.08 -0.51 -6.44
C GLN A 108 -6.24 -1.78 -6.26
N VAL A 109 -4.95 -1.64 -5.93
CA VAL A 109 -4.06 -2.79 -5.66
C VAL A 109 -4.57 -3.58 -4.47
N TYR A 110 -4.87 -2.92 -3.36
CA TYR A 110 -5.36 -3.58 -2.14
C TYR A 110 -6.68 -4.32 -2.39
N SER A 111 -7.63 -3.68 -3.09
CA SER A 111 -8.88 -4.31 -3.49
C SER A 111 -8.66 -5.54 -4.38
N GLY A 112 -7.77 -5.43 -5.37
CA GLY A 112 -7.40 -6.53 -6.25
C GLY A 112 -6.81 -7.72 -5.48
N ILE A 113 -5.88 -7.44 -4.57
CA ILE A 113 -5.26 -8.44 -3.70
C ILE A 113 -6.32 -9.12 -2.82
N ASN A 114 -7.23 -8.38 -2.21
CA ASN A 114 -8.32 -8.94 -1.39
C ASN A 114 -9.29 -9.81 -2.20
N ILE A 115 -9.57 -9.46 -3.45
CA ILE A 115 -10.35 -10.31 -4.36
C ILE A 115 -9.58 -11.59 -4.67
N ALA A 116 -8.27 -11.51 -4.91
CA ALA A 116 -7.41 -12.66 -5.16
C ALA A 116 -7.44 -13.66 -4.01
N PHE A 117 -7.30 -13.15 -2.78
CA PHE A 117 -7.36 -13.93 -1.55
C PHE A 117 -8.71 -14.65 -1.43
N ARG A 118 -9.83 -13.92 -1.57
CA ARG A 118 -11.17 -14.51 -1.49
C ARG A 118 -11.45 -15.57 -2.55
N LYS A 119 -10.85 -15.46 -3.75
CA LYS A 119 -11.04 -16.44 -4.83
C LYS A 119 -10.24 -17.73 -4.65
N LYS A 120 -9.19 -17.74 -3.84
CA LYS A 120 -8.23 -18.85 -3.75
C LYS A 120 -8.24 -19.57 -2.42
N LEU A 121 -8.63 -18.88 -1.35
CA LEU A 121 -8.91 -19.54 -0.08
C LEU A 121 -10.40 -19.89 0.02
N PRO A 122 -10.77 -21.17 0.28
CA PRO A 122 -12.10 -21.51 0.76
C PRO A 122 -12.24 -20.93 2.18
N MET A 123 -12.81 -19.74 2.28
CA MET A 123 -12.78 -18.96 3.52
C MET A 123 -13.71 -19.54 4.59
N ASN A 124 -13.14 -20.29 5.54
CA ASN A 124 -13.48 -20.12 6.95
C ASN A 124 -12.58 -19.01 7.51
N ALA A 125 -13.16 -17.96 8.11
CA ALA A 125 -12.48 -16.71 8.49
C ALA A 125 -11.18 -16.88 9.32
N LYS A 126 -10.99 -18.03 9.98
CA LYS A 126 -9.79 -18.32 10.79
C LYS A 126 -8.57 -18.77 9.97
N GLN A 127 -8.74 -19.25 8.74
CA GLN A 127 -7.64 -19.79 7.91
C GLN A 127 -6.98 -18.75 6.99
N SER A 128 -7.53 -17.53 6.93
CA SER A 128 -7.04 -16.45 6.05
C SER A 128 -5.68 -15.87 6.44
N LEU A 129 -5.26 -16.06 7.69
CA LEU A 129 -4.11 -15.36 8.27
C LEU A 129 -2.85 -16.25 8.30
N ASP A 130 -2.91 -17.45 7.73
CA ASP A 130 -1.77 -18.36 7.72
C ASP A 130 -0.67 -17.86 6.77
N GLU A 131 0.50 -17.54 7.33
CA GLU A 131 1.66 -17.01 6.63
C GLU A 131 2.12 -17.94 5.49
N VAL A 132 1.90 -19.24 5.65
CA VAL A 132 2.22 -20.28 4.65
C VAL A 132 1.39 -20.10 3.39
N GLN A 133 0.10 -19.79 3.52
CA GLN A 133 -0.79 -19.58 2.38
C GLN A 133 -0.50 -18.26 1.67
N MET A 134 -0.05 -17.24 2.42
CA MET A 134 0.41 -15.98 1.84
C MET A 134 1.69 -16.17 1.02
N LYS A 135 2.68 -16.92 1.55
CA LYS A 135 3.90 -17.28 0.80
C LYS A 135 3.59 -18.10 -0.45
N PHE A 136 2.63 -19.03 -0.38
CA PHE A 136 2.18 -19.78 -1.56
C PHE A 136 1.58 -18.89 -2.66
N LEU A 137 0.82 -17.86 -2.29
CA LEU A 137 0.26 -16.90 -3.24
C LEU A 137 1.31 -15.96 -3.83
N MET A 138 2.34 -15.59 -3.05
CA MET A 138 3.50 -14.82 -3.54
C MET A 138 4.34 -15.64 -4.53
N ASN A 139 4.61 -16.91 -4.22
CA ASN A 139 5.46 -17.78 -5.05
C ASN A 139 4.88 -18.12 -6.43
N LYS A 140 3.60 -17.82 -6.69
CA LYS A 140 2.94 -18.10 -7.99
C LYS A 140 2.69 -16.86 -8.84
N ASP A 141 3.34 -15.74 -8.53
CA ASP A 141 3.17 -14.43 -9.19
C ASP A 141 1.72 -13.91 -9.23
N MET A 142 0.84 -14.48 -8.41
CA MET A 142 -0.60 -14.20 -8.45
C MET A 142 -0.91 -12.82 -7.90
N ILE A 143 -0.14 -12.38 -6.89
CA ILE A 143 -0.23 -11.04 -6.32
C ILE A 143 0.25 -10.01 -7.34
N TYR A 144 1.35 -10.30 -8.05
CA TYR A 144 1.90 -9.39 -9.06
C TYR A 144 0.94 -9.13 -10.23
N ARG A 145 0.02 -10.05 -10.56
CA ARG A 145 -1.06 -9.78 -11.54
C ARG A 145 -1.94 -8.60 -11.15
N HIS A 146 -2.19 -8.38 -9.87
CA HIS A 146 -3.06 -7.30 -9.39
C HIS A 146 -2.37 -5.93 -9.44
N LEU A 147 -1.05 -5.90 -9.70
CA LEU A 147 -0.31 -4.66 -9.96
C LEU A 147 -0.55 -4.08 -11.36
N GLN A 148 -1.23 -4.82 -12.26
CA GLN A 148 -1.59 -4.30 -13.59
C GLN A 148 -2.42 -3.00 -13.54
N CYS A 149 -3.10 -2.74 -12.42
CA CYS A 149 -3.84 -1.50 -12.22
C CYS A 149 -2.90 -0.29 -12.06
N VAL A 150 -1.69 -0.51 -11.54
CA VAL A 150 -0.67 0.52 -11.35
C VAL A 150 0.05 0.76 -12.67
N ARG A 151 -0.06 2.00 -13.16
CA ARG A 151 0.60 2.43 -14.39
C ARG A 151 2.12 2.32 -14.27
N GLY A 152 2.75 1.79 -15.30
CA GLY A 152 4.21 1.64 -15.35
C GLY A 152 4.77 0.50 -14.49
N SER A 153 3.91 -0.29 -13.82
CA SER A 153 4.34 -1.55 -13.21
C SER A 153 4.83 -2.53 -14.30
N PRO A 154 5.73 -3.48 -13.96
CA PRO A 154 6.17 -4.50 -14.91
C PRO A 154 4.99 -5.27 -15.54
N GLN A 155 3.91 -5.46 -14.77
CA GLN A 155 2.72 -6.16 -15.22
C GLN A 155 1.86 -5.34 -16.19
N ASP A 156 1.73 -4.02 -15.97
CA ASP A 156 1.09 -3.10 -16.91
C ASP A 156 1.85 -3.12 -18.25
N TRP A 157 3.18 -2.99 -18.24
CA TRP A 157 3.99 -3.09 -19.45
C TRP A 157 3.84 -4.42 -20.18
N HIS A 158 3.80 -5.53 -19.44
CA HIS A 158 3.58 -6.84 -20.02
C HIS A 158 2.21 -6.95 -20.72
N GLN A 159 1.16 -6.34 -20.17
CA GLN A 159 -0.16 -6.29 -20.81
C GLN A 159 -0.12 -5.42 -22.08
N ARG A 160 0.50 -4.23 -22.01
CA ARG A 160 0.66 -3.35 -23.19
C ARG A 160 1.38 -4.03 -24.34
N LEU A 161 2.43 -4.80 -24.04
CA LEU A 161 3.17 -5.57 -25.03
C LEU A 161 2.30 -6.66 -25.67
N LYS A 162 1.46 -7.35 -24.89
CA LYS A 162 0.50 -8.32 -25.45
C LYS A 162 -0.48 -7.67 -26.39
N ASP A 163 -1.08 -6.56 -25.99
CA ASP A 163 -2.02 -5.81 -26.82
C ASP A 163 -1.35 -5.38 -28.14
N LEU A 164 -0.09 -4.93 -28.08
CA LEU A 164 0.71 -4.59 -29.26
C LEU A 164 0.91 -5.80 -30.18
N PHE A 165 1.31 -6.95 -29.65
CA PHE A 165 1.49 -8.17 -30.46
C PHE A 165 0.18 -8.62 -31.09
N GLU A 166 -0.94 -8.53 -30.37
CA GLU A 166 -2.26 -8.86 -30.91
C GLU A 166 -2.65 -7.95 -32.08
N MET A 167 -2.40 -6.65 -31.97
CA MET A 167 -2.63 -5.69 -33.07
C MET A 167 -1.74 -6.01 -34.27
N THR A 168 -0.46 -6.33 -34.06
CA THR A 168 0.44 -6.71 -35.17
C THR A 168 0.08 -8.04 -35.82
N ARG A 169 -0.54 -8.97 -35.08
CA ARG A 169 -0.99 -10.26 -35.61
C ARG A 169 -2.24 -10.13 -36.50
N GLN A 170 -3.02 -9.07 -36.30
CA GLN A 170 -4.24 -8.81 -37.08
C GLN A 170 -3.96 -8.10 -38.41
N LEU A 171 -2.75 -7.56 -38.58
CA LEU A 171 -2.24 -6.97 -39.82
C LEU A 171 -1.64 -8.04 -40.73
#